data_AF-A0A956AH30-F1
#
_entry.id   AF-A0A956AH30-F1
#
_cell.length_a   1.000
_cell.length_b   1.000
_cell.length_c   1.000
_cell.angle_alpha   90.00
_cell.angle_beta   90.00
_cell.angle_gamma   90.00
#
_symmetry.space_group_name_H-M   'P 1'
#
loop_
_entity.id
_entity.type
_entity.pdbx_description
1 polymer ?
#
loop_
_entity_poly.entity_id
_entity_poly.type
_entity_poly.pdbx_seq_one_letter_code
_entity_poly.pdbx_strand_id
1 'polypeptide(L)'
;LLDAVIGLAPNLFYGTGIPACVLVLRAKGSKPAGREGKVLFINADAELRAGRAQNYLDPEHIEKIVNAYERYTDIPGFAAVVSHADLKGNDYNLNIRRYADNAPPPEPHDVRAHLLGGVPKAEVAARADLFAAHGFDPAHLLVERDARYFDFRPELNSNGDLKARVEGDAGVQGKEKALTDAFDAWWNAQQSRIEALPETKALMALRAELLASFGNALVPVGLLDRFQVAGAVATWWGEVVFDLKALMAGGFEGVVEGWVTTILTALEDGGAKGTPLDHKLVKRLLPEYLGEIGGAEGKVVELDGILKAATASGDDDEDAEGGDGDDDEALSEAEVKALKKELSAAKSKLKTLHKGFSDRLEAAQAEVDAEQAETLVLDILKADLRRELDRRVVAHRQAVVAAVEGWWSKYRVTLRAIESERDAAKDRLDGFLKELGYVG
;
A
#
# COMPACT_ATOMS: atom_id res chain seq x y z
N LEU A 1 -34.01 18.16 13.79
CA LEU A 1 -32.70 18.85 13.66
C LEU A 1 -31.69 17.92 13.00
N LEU A 2 -31.46 16.72 13.54
CA LEU A 2 -30.51 15.74 12.98
C LEU A 2 -30.86 15.32 11.55
N ASP A 3 -29.94 15.55 10.62
CA ASP A 3 -30.05 15.27 9.18
C ASP A 3 -29.22 14.06 8.76
N ALA A 4 -28.00 13.94 9.30
CA ALA A 4 -27.13 12.79 9.10
C ALA A 4 -26.22 12.52 10.31
N VAL A 5 -25.82 11.25 10.44
CA VAL A 5 -24.79 10.74 11.35
C VAL A 5 -23.73 10.05 10.49
N ILE A 6 -22.51 10.58 10.49
CA ILE A 6 -21.42 10.08 9.64
C ILE A 6 -20.33 9.53 10.54
N GLY A 7 -20.11 8.22 10.54
CA GLY A 7 -18.99 7.58 11.23
C GLY A 7 -17.71 7.71 10.43
N LEU A 8 -16.63 8.11 11.09
CA LEU A 8 -15.31 8.22 10.48
C LEU A 8 -14.41 7.07 10.95
N ALA A 9 -13.37 6.81 10.18
CA ALA A 9 -12.31 5.87 10.53
C ALA A 9 -11.66 6.15 11.90
N PRO A 10 -11.16 5.11 12.59
CA PRO A 10 -10.36 5.28 13.80
C PRO A 10 -9.04 6.00 13.50
N ASN A 11 -8.42 6.53 14.55
CA ASN A 11 -7.05 7.07 14.53
C ASN A 11 -6.81 8.17 13.48
N LEU A 12 -7.82 8.98 13.18
CA LEU A 12 -7.71 10.16 12.31
C LEU A 12 -7.23 11.42 13.04
N PHE A 13 -7.36 11.47 14.37
CA PHE A 13 -7.06 12.64 15.18
C PHE A 13 -5.83 12.41 16.05
N TYR A 14 -5.02 13.46 16.22
CA TYR A 14 -3.91 13.41 17.16
C TYR A 14 -4.39 13.17 18.60
N GLY A 15 -3.73 12.25 19.30
CA GLY A 15 -3.96 12.00 20.73
C GLY A 15 -5.08 11.02 21.07
N THR A 16 -5.83 10.48 20.10
CA THR A 16 -6.81 9.41 20.36
C THR A 16 -7.02 8.50 19.14
N GLY A 17 -7.02 7.18 19.38
CA GLY A 17 -7.32 6.18 18.36
C GLY A 17 -8.83 5.93 18.15
N ILE A 18 -9.69 6.53 18.98
CA ILE A 18 -11.13 6.24 18.97
C ILE A 18 -11.79 6.82 17.71
N PRO A 19 -12.69 6.09 17.02
CA PRO A 19 -13.47 6.63 15.91
C PRO A 19 -14.32 7.82 16.33
N ALA A 20 -14.39 8.85 15.48
CA ALA A 20 -15.28 9.98 15.67
C ALA A 20 -16.53 9.85 14.78
N CYS A 21 -17.56 10.65 15.07
CA CYS A 21 -18.67 10.84 14.14
C CYS A 21 -18.95 12.33 13.92
N VAL A 22 -19.48 12.65 12.74
CA VAL A 22 -19.97 13.99 12.38
C VAL A 22 -21.48 13.97 12.39
N LEU A 23 -22.08 14.86 13.18
CA LEU A 23 -23.53 15.07 13.20
C LEU A 23 -23.87 16.28 12.34
N VAL A 24 -24.67 16.07 11.29
CA VAL A 24 -25.18 17.16 10.47
C VAL A 24 -26.53 17.59 11.02
N LEU A 25 -26.61 18.81 11.55
CA LEU A 25 -27.84 19.38 12.10
C LEU A 25 -28.36 20.46 11.16
N ARG A 26 -29.65 20.41 10.86
CA ARG A 26 -30.39 21.48 10.15
C ARG A 26 -31.38 22.14 11.10
N ALA A 27 -31.56 23.44 10.92
CA ALA A 27 -32.57 24.21 11.65
C ALA A 27 -33.96 23.58 11.50
N LYS A 28 -34.84 23.84 12.46
CA LYS A 28 -36.20 23.29 12.41
C LYS A 28 -36.92 23.81 11.15
N GLY A 29 -37.46 22.90 10.35
CA GLY A 29 -38.16 23.22 9.10
C GLY A 29 -37.24 23.55 7.91
N SER A 30 -35.92 23.49 8.03
CA SER A 30 -34.98 23.74 6.91
C SER A 30 -34.46 22.47 6.24
N LYS A 31 -35.03 21.31 6.58
CA LYS A 31 -34.76 20.07 5.86
C LYS A 31 -35.48 20.10 4.51
N PRO A 32 -34.85 19.62 3.43
CA PRO A 32 -35.57 19.38 2.17
C PRO A 32 -36.73 18.41 2.38
N ALA A 33 -37.85 18.62 1.69
CA ALA A 33 -39.09 17.84 1.87
C ALA A 33 -38.88 16.31 1.83
N GLY A 34 -37.99 15.80 0.96
CA GLY A 34 -37.69 14.37 0.86
C GLY A 34 -36.88 13.77 2.03
N ARG A 35 -36.30 14.61 2.91
CA ARG A 35 -35.45 14.24 4.06
C ARG A 35 -36.15 14.46 5.41
N GLU A 36 -37.35 15.05 5.39
CA GLU A 36 -38.14 15.26 6.61
C GLU A 36 -38.49 13.93 7.27
N GLY A 37 -38.40 13.90 8.61
CA GLY A 37 -38.65 12.68 9.38
C GLY A 37 -37.65 11.54 9.14
N LYS A 38 -36.52 11.79 8.48
CA LYS A 38 -35.47 10.79 8.20
C LYS A 38 -34.10 11.26 8.71
N VAL A 39 -33.20 10.32 8.94
CA VAL A 39 -31.80 10.55 9.25
C VAL A 39 -30.96 9.64 8.38
N LEU A 40 -29.96 10.20 7.70
CA LEU A 40 -29.00 9.42 6.93
C LEU A 40 -27.86 8.95 7.84
N PHE A 41 -27.59 7.65 7.86
CA PHE A 41 -26.41 7.07 8.49
C PHE A 41 -25.39 6.76 7.41
N ILE A 42 -24.14 7.17 7.60
CA ILE A 42 -23.01 6.83 6.73
C ILE A 42 -21.94 6.16 7.59
N ASN A 43 -21.53 4.96 7.24
CA ASN A 43 -20.43 4.25 7.89
C ASN A 43 -19.17 4.32 7.01
N ALA A 44 -18.31 5.29 7.31
CA ALA A 44 -17.03 5.48 6.63
C ALA A 44 -15.84 5.05 7.50
N ASP A 45 -16.03 4.08 8.38
CA ASP A 45 -14.96 3.61 9.27
C ASP A 45 -13.84 2.84 8.56
N ALA A 46 -14.15 2.24 7.40
CA ALA A 46 -13.21 1.56 6.52
C ALA A 46 -12.59 2.48 5.45
N GLU A 47 -13.06 3.73 5.35
CA GLU A 47 -12.56 4.69 4.37
C GLU A 47 -11.32 5.39 4.94
N LEU A 48 -10.17 4.73 4.82
CA LEU A 48 -8.91 5.26 5.32
C LEU A 48 -7.72 4.75 4.53
N ARG A 49 -6.67 5.56 4.51
CA ARG A 49 -5.32 5.09 4.25
C ARG A 49 -4.58 4.94 5.56
N ALA A 50 -4.12 3.72 5.83
CA ALA A 50 -3.33 3.44 7.01
C ALA A 50 -1.99 4.19 6.94
N GLY A 51 -1.66 4.93 7.99
CA GLY A 51 -0.35 5.53 8.18
C GLY A 51 0.30 5.02 9.46
N ARG A 52 1.61 5.23 9.58
CA ARG A 52 2.38 4.69 10.71
C ARG A 52 1.94 5.24 12.07
N ALA A 53 1.67 6.54 12.15
CA ALA A 53 1.26 7.20 13.39
C ALA A 53 -0.25 7.51 13.45
N GLN A 54 -0.86 7.75 12.28
CA GLN A 54 -2.26 8.10 12.14
C GLN A 54 -2.80 7.59 10.81
N ASN A 55 -4.10 7.41 10.74
CA ASN A 55 -4.82 7.16 9.49
C ASN A 55 -5.10 8.48 8.78
N TYR A 56 -5.27 8.39 7.46
CA TYR A 56 -5.55 9.55 6.61
C TYR A 56 -6.86 9.34 5.85
N LEU A 57 -7.68 10.38 5.84
CA LEU A 57 -8.88 10.44 5.02
C LEU A 57 -8.52 11.10 3.68
N ASP A 58 -8.08 10.29 2.72
CA ASP A 58 -7.74 10.75 1.38
C ASP A 58 -8.96 11.38 0.65
N PRO A 59 -8.74 12.22 -0.38
CA PRO A 59 -9.82 12.87 -1.12
C PRO A 59 -10.89 11.93 -1.66
N GLU A 60 -10.53 10.70 -2.03
CA GLU A 60 -11.45 9.66 -2.53
C GLU A 60 -12.49 9.23 -1.49
N HIS A 61 -12.05 9.09 -0.24
CA HIS A 61 -12.91 8.77 0.90
C HIS A 61 -13.88 9.92 1.16
N ILE A 62 -13.38 11.16 1.13
CA ILE A 62 -14.19 12.37 1.31
C ILE A 62 -15.26 12.45 0.20
N GLU A 63 -14.87 12.26 -1.05
CA GLU A 63 -15.79 12.31 -2.19
C GLU A 63 -16.89 11.26 -2.06
N LYS A 64 -16.56 10.02 -1.68
CA LYS A 64 -17.54 8.95 -1.45
C LYS A 64 -18.53 9.31 -0.34
N ILE A 65 -18.05 9.84 0.79
CA ILE A 65 -18.89 10.28 1.92
C ILE A 65 -19.82 11.44 1.50
N VAL A 66 -19.26 12.47 0.85
CA VAL A 66 -20.01 13.64 0.40
C VAL A 66 -21.05 13.24 -0.64
N ASN A 67 -20.69 12.39 -1.61
CA ASN A 67 -21.61 11.92 -2.62
C ASN A 67 -22.79 11.15 -2.03
N ALA A 68 -22.54 10.29 -1.03
CA ALA A 68 -23.59 9.59 -0.30
C ALA A 68 -24.52 10.56 0.45
N TYR A 69 -23.95 11.60 1.09
CA TYR A 69 -24.74 12.64 1.76
C TYR A 69 -25.58 13.50 0.81
N GLU A 70 -25.01 13.89 -0.32
CA GLU A 70 -25.68 14.71 -1.33
C GLU A 70 -26.81 13.96 -2.01
N ARG A 71 -26.56 12.71 -2.44
CA ARG A 71 -27.59 11.85 -3.05
C ARG A 71 -28.67 11.47 -2.06
N TYR A 72 -28.32 11.30 -0.78
CA TYR A 72 -29.26 10.93 0.29
C TYR A 72 -30.02 9.63 -0.03
N THR A 73 -29.27 8.61 -0.47
CA THR A 73 -29.79 7.30 -0.89
C THR A 73 -29.11 6.19 -0.13
N ASP A 74 -29.78 5.05 -0.01
CA ASP A 74 -29.18 3.84 0.55
C ASP A 74 -28.03 3.35 -0.34
N ILE A 75 -26.93 2.95 0.30
CA ILE A 75 -25.79 2.31 -0.32
C ILE A 75 -25.49 1.08 0.53
N PRO A 76 -25.69 -0.15 0.02
CA PRO A 76 -25.51 -1.38 0.80
C PRO A 76 -24.21 -1.39 1.60
N GLY A 77 -24.33 -1.61 2.92
CA GLY A 77 -23.23 -1.62 3.89
C GLY A 77 -22.62 -0.25 4.23
N PHE A 78 -22.77 0.76 3.38
CA PHE A 78 -22.12 2.06 3.54
C PHE A 78 -23.05 3.18 4.02
N ALA A 79 -24.28 3.27 3.51
CA ALA A 79 -25.22 4.33 3.86
C ALA A 79 -26.66 3.82 3.95
N ALA A 80 -27.42 4.32 4.93
CA ALA A 80 -28.81 3.94 5.15
C ALA A 80 -29.67 5.15 5.56
N VAL A 81 -30.80 5.36 4.90
CA VAL A 81 -31.78 6.38 5.21
C VAL A 81 -32.82 5.80 6.15
N VAL A 82 -32.74 6.17 7.42
CA VAL A 82 -33.57 5.59 8.48
C VAL A 82 -34.71 6.54 8.83
N SER A 83 -35.93 6.02 8.90
CA SER A 83 -37.08 6.84 9.29
C SER A 83 -37.09 7.13 10.79
N HIS A 84 -37.76 8.20 11.19
CA HIS A 84 -37.94 8.51 12.61
C HIS A 84 -38.72 7.43 13.36
N ALA A 85 -39.61 6.70 12.66
CA ALA A 85 -40.32 5.57 13.24
C ALA A 85 -39.36 4.40 13.55
N ASP A 86 -38.46 4.07 12.63
CA ASP A 86 -37.45 3.03 12.84
C ASP A 86 -36.45 3.41 13.94
N LEU A 87 -36.05 4.68 14.00
CA LEU A 87 -35.22 5.19 15.09
C LEU A 87 -35.92 5.05 16.44
N LYS A 88 -37.20 5.41 16.51
CA LYS A 88 -38.00 5.25 17.73
C LYS A 88 -38.12 3.78 18.13
N GLY A 89 -38.29 2.87 17.17
CA GLY A 89 -38.29 1.42 17.41
C GLY A 89 -36.95 0.87 17.91
N ASN A 90 -35.85 1.59 17.70
CA ASN A 90 -34.50 1.28 18.17
C ASN A 90 -34.08 2.18 19.36
N ASP A 91 -35.02 2.69 20.16
CA ASP A 91 -34.77 3.55 21.33
C ASP A 91 -33.92 4.80 21.03
N TYR A 92 -34.06 5.34 19.81
CA TYR A 92 -33.26 6.45 19.28
C TYR A 92 -31.75 6.20 19.31
N ASN A 93 -31.33 4.94 19.29
CA ASN A 93 -29.93 4.56 19.25
C ASN A 93 -29.30 5.00 17.92
N LEU A 94 -28.24 5.81 17.99
CA LEU A 94 -27.53 6.34 16.82
C LEU A 94 -26.28 5.52 16.46
N ASN A 95 -26.12 4.30 16.99
CA ASN A 95 -25.04 3.40 16.60
C ASN A 95 -25.14 3.09 15.11
N ILE A 96 -24.17 3.58 14.34
CA ILE A 96 -24.19 3.57 12.88
C ILE A 96 -24.22 2.15 12.32
N ARG A 97 -23.50 1.21 12.94
CA ARG A 97 -23.45 -0.20 12.50
C ARG A 97 -24.79 -0.92 12.61
N ARG A 98 -25.74 -0.38 13.37
CA ARG A 98 -27.12 -0.91 13.39
C ARG A 98 -27.86 -0.68 12.07
N TYR A 99 -27.47 0.35 11.32
CA TYR A 99 -28.17 0.80 10.12
C TYR A 99 -27.33 0.65 8.85
N ALA A 100 -26.02 0.89 8.94
CA ALA A 100 -25.06 0.74 7.85
C ALA A 100 -23.85 -0.05 8.38
N ASP A 101 -23.87 -1.37 8.18
CA ASP A 101 -22.76 -2.25 8.56
C ASP A 101 -21.95 -2.65 7.32
N ASN A 102 -20.70 -2.20 7.29
CA ASN A 102 -19.72 -2.56 6.28
C ASN A 102 -18.75 -3.63 6.80
N ALA A 103 -19.03 -4.24 7.96
CA ALA A 103 -18.25 -5.38 8.43
C ALA A 103 -18.20 -6.43 7.31
N PRO A 104 -17.00 -6.93 6.97
CA PRO A 104 -16.94 -8.03 6.03
C PRO A 104 -17.78 -9.17 6.60
N PRO A 105 -18.55 -9.88 5.75
CA PRO A 105 -19.30 -11.04 6.20
C PRO A 105 -18.32 -12.01 6.88
N PRO A 106 -18.77 -12.73 7.94
CA PRO A 106 -17.91 -13.67 8.63
C PRO A 106 -17.29 -14.63 7.62
N GLU A 107 -16.00 -14.94 7.82
CA GLU A 107 -15.29 -15.76 6.86
C GLU A 107 -16.02 -17.12 6.73
N PRO A 108 -16.35 -17.55 5.50
CA PRO A 108 -17.00 -18.83 5.31
C PRO A 108 -16.06 -19.97 5.74
N HIS A 109 -16.63 -20.92 6.47
CA HIS A 109 -15.97 -22.16 6.89
C HIS A 109 -16.80 -23.37 6.44
N ASP A 110 -16.24 -24.22 5.59
CA ASP A 110 -16.82 -25.53 5.27
C ASP A 110 -16.24 -26.62 6.20
N VAL A 111 -17.11 -27.18 7.05
CA VAL A 111 -16.73 -28.23 8.01
C VAL A 111 -16.17 -29.47 7.31
N ARG A 112 -16.71 -29.87 6.16
CA ARG A 112 -16.22 -31.06 5.44
C ARG A 112 -14.85 -30.78 4.82
N ALA A 113 -14.62 -29.58 4.30
CA ALA A 113 -13.33 -29.16 3.78
C ALA A 113 -12.25 -29.15 4.87
N HIS A 114 -12.57 -28.74 6.10
CA HIS A 114 -11.63 -28.85 7.24
C HIS A 114 -11.25 -30.30 7.56
N LEU A 115 -12.22 -31.22 7.45
CA LEU A 115 -12.00 -32.63 7.77
C LEU A 115 -11.29 -33.42 6.66
N LEU A 116 -11.62 -33.13 5.40
CA LEU A 116 -11.25 -33.95 4.24
C LEU A 116 -10.43 -33.19 3.18
N GLY A 117 -10.23 -31.89 3.37
CA GLY A 117 -9.60 -31.00 2.41
C GLY A 117 -10.52 -30.58 1.28
N GLY A 118 -9.96 -29.80 0.36
CA GLY A 118 -10.61 -29.29 -0.84
C GLY A 118 -11.26 -27.92 -0.63
N VAL A 119 -11.17 -27.07 -1.64
CA VAL A 119 -11.69 -25.71 -1.65
C VAL A 119 -13.16 -25.73 -2.11
N PRO A 120 -14.12 -25.21 -1.31
CA PRO A 120 -15.52 -25.18 -1.70
C PRO A 120 -15.77 -24.34 -2.96
N LYS A 121 -16.47 -24.88 -3.96
CA LYS A 121 -16.83 -24.15 -5.20
C LYS A 121 -17.62 -22.87 -4.91
N ALA A 122 -18.43 -22.87 -3.84
CA ALA A 122 -19.21 -21.70 -3.42
C ALA A 122 -18.31 -20.54 -2.94
N GLU A 123 -17.20 -20.83 -2.27
CA GLU A 123 -16.25 -19.78 -1.84
C GLU A 123 -15.49 -19.20 -3.03
N VAL A 124 -15.12 -20.04 -4.01
CA VAL A 124 -14.51 -19.58 -5.25
C VAL A 124 -15.46 -18.66 -6.02
N ALA A 125 -16.73 -19.07 -6.15
CA ALA A 125 -17.76 -18.27 -6.82
C ALA A 125 -18.03 -16.92 -6.11
N ALA A 126 -17.97 -16.88 -4.78
CA ALA A 126 -18.12 -15.64 -4.01
C ALA A 126 -16.99 -14.62 -4.26
N ARG A 127 -15.84 -15.06 -4.81
CA ARG A 127 -14.69 -14.21 -5.16
C ARG A 127 -14.57 -13.99 -6.68
N ALA A 128 -15.54 -14.44 -7.48
CA ALA A 128 -15.47 -14.38 -8.94
C ALA A 128 -15.27 -12.95 -9.48
N ASP A 129 -15.96 -11.95 -8.92
CA ASP A 129 -15.82 -10.55 -9.35
C ASP A 129 -14.41 -10.02 -9.12
N LEU A 130 -13.80 -10.36 -7.97
CA LEU A 130 -12.43 -9.98 -7.63
C LEU A 130 -11.43 -10.57 -8.64
N PHE A 131 -11.58 -11.85 -8.98
CA PHE A 131 -10.70 -12.52 -9.93
C PHE A 131 -10.91 -12.00 -11.36
N ALA A 132 -12.16 -11.82 -11.77
CA ALA A 132 -12.50 -11.28 -13.10
C ALA A 132 -11.98 -9.85 -13.28
N ALA A 133 -12.10 -8.99 -12.26
CA ALA A 133 -11.56 -7.64 -12.27
C ALA A 133 -10.05 -7.63 -12.46
N HIS A 134 -9.33 -8.51 -11.74
CA HIS A 134 -7.88 -8.61 -11.85
C HIS A 134 -7.37 -9.43 -13.05
N GLY A 135 -8.27 -10.12 -13.78
CA GLY A 135 -7.91 -11.00 -14.88
C GLY A 135 -7.35 -12.37 -14.44
N PHE A 136 -7.55 -12.78 -13.19
CA PHE A 136 -7.06 -14.06 -12.66
C PHE A 136 -8.06 -15.19 -12.92
N ASP A 137 -7.57 -16.36 -13.37
CA ASP A 137 -8.39 -17.58 -13.48
C ASP A 137 -8.04 -18.57 -12.35
N PRO A 138 -8.98 -18.85 -11.41
CA PRO A 138 -8.76 -19.83 -10.34
C PRO A 138 -8.39 -21.23 -10.83
N ALA A 139 -8.76 -21.62 -12.06
CA ALA A 139 -8.40 -22.91 -12.64
C ALA A 139 -6.88 -23.09 -12.83
N HIS A 140 -6.10 -22.00 -12.80
CA HIS A 140 -4.64 -22.06 -12.84
C HIS A 140 -4.01 -22.55 -11.52
N LEU A 141 -4.78 -22.58 -10.44
CA LEU A 141 -4.38 -23.10 -9.12
C LEU A 141 -5.20 -24.31 -8.67
N LEU A 142 -6.44 -24.41 -9.15
CA LEU A 142 -7.42 -25.37 -8.69
C LEU A 142 -7.77 -26.38 -9.78
N VAL A 143 -7.97 -27.64 -9.39
CA VAL A 143 -8.46 -28.72 -10.25
C VAL A 143 -9.76 -29.28 -9.69
N GLU A 144 -10.67 -29.71 -10.57
CA GLU A 144 -11.94 -30.27 -10.14
C GLU A 144 -11.74 -31.59 -9.39
N ARG A 145 -12.22 -31.64 -8.15
CA ARG A 145 -12.30 -32.89 -7.38
C ARG A 145 -13.65 -33.57 -7.58
N ASP A 146 -14.72 -32.82 -7.30
CA ASP A 146 -16.09 -33.33 -7.32
C ASP A 146 -17.11 -32.19 -7.57
N ALA A 147 -18.40 -32.51 -7.48
CA ALA A 147 -19.49 -31.54 -7.71
C ALA A 147 -19.45 -30.32 -6.76
N ARG A 148 -18.80 -30.41 -5.60
CA ARG A 148 -18.80 -29.39 -4.55
C ARG A 148 -17.44 -28.77 -4.28
N TYR A 149 -16.35 -29.45 -4.60
CA TYR A 149 -15.00 -29.03 -4.21
C TYR A 149 -14.01 -29.04 -5.37
N PHE A 150 -13.04 -28.15 -5.28
CA PHE A 150 -11.77 -28.21 -6.01
C PHE A 150 -10.67 -28.73 -5.09
N ASP A 151 -9.58 -29.23 -5.66
CA ASP A 151 -8.31 -29.41 -4.95
C ASP A 151 -7.27 -28.43 -5.49
N PHE A 152 -6.29 -28.09 -4.65
CA PHE A 152 -5.11 -27.40 -5.15
C PHE A 152 -4.33 -28.33 -6.09
N ARG A 153 -3.79 -27.74 -7.15
CA ARG A 153 -2.88 -28.41 -8.07
C ARG A 153 -1.69 -29.03 -7.31
N PRO A 154 -1.31 -30.28 -7.61
CA PRO A 154 -0.30 -31.02 -6.84
C PRO A 154 1.10 -30.41 -6.94
N GLU A 155 1.35 -29.53 -7.92
CA GLU A 155 2.62 -28.81 -8.09
C GLU A 155 2.81 -27.69 -7.05
N LEU A 156 1.75 -27.29 -6.34
CA LEU A 156 1.78 -26.26 -5.31
C LEU A 156 2.14 -26.89 -3.96
N ASN A 157 3.18 -26.40 -3.30
CA ASN A 157 3.69 -26.96 -2.05
C ASN A 157 3.75 -25.95 -0.89
N SER A 158 3.70 -24.66 -1.20
CA SER A 158 3.81 -23.59 -0.21
C SER A 158 2.95 -22.37 -0.56
N ASN A 159 2.72 -21.48 0.42
CA ASN A 159 2.13 -20.16 0.17
C ASN A 159 2.96 -19.34 -0.83
N GLY A 160 4.29 -19.50 -0.82
CA GLY A 160 5.17 -18.83 -1.77
C GLY A 160 4.84 -19.17 -3.22
N ASP A 161 4.48 -20.44 -3.49
CA ASP A 161 4.09 -20.90 -4.83
C ASP A 161 2.78 -20.25 -5.29
N LEU A 162 1.82 -20.07 -4.38
CA LEU A 162 0.54 -19.43 -4.67
C LEU A 162 0.73 -17.98 -5.10
N LYS A 163 1.48 -17.21 -4.30
CA LYS A 163 1.79 -15.83 -4.59
C LYS A 163 2.51 -15.69 -5.93
N ALA A 164 3.58 -16.47 -6.14
CA ALA A 164 4.35 -16.44 -7.38
C ALA A 164 3.50 -16.80 -8.60
N ARG A 165 2.57 -17.75 -8.46
CA ARG A 165 1.66 -18.16 -9.53
C ARG A 165 0.61 -17.11 -9.87
N VAL A 166 0.08 -16.39 -8.88
CA VAL A 166 -0.84 -15.26 -9.11
C VAL A 166 -0.11 -14.09 -9.76
N GLU A 167 1.07 -13.72 -9.26
CA GLU A 167 1.87 -12.60 -9.80
C GLU A 167 2.43 -12.91 -11.21
N GLY A 168 2.71 -14.19 -11.49
CA GLY A 168 3.16 -14.69 -12.79
C GLY A 168 2.02 -15.02 -13.76
N ASP A 169 0.77 -14.81 -13.38
CA ASP A 169 -0.39 -15.18 -14.20
C ASP A 169 -0.51 -14.27 -15.43
N ALA A 170 -0.70 -14.87 -16.62
CA ALA A 170 -0.76 -14.12 -17.87
C ALA A 170 -1.99 -13.18 -17.95
N GLY A 171 -3.11 -13.57 -17.35
CA GLY A 171 -4.31 -12.75 -17.29
C GLY A 171 -4.14 -11.56 -16.35
N VAL A 172 -3.52 -11.79 -15.17
CA VAL A 172 -3.14 -10.74 -14.23
C VAL A 172 -2.19 -9.74 -14.87
N GLN A 173 -1.07 -10.21 -15.43
CA GLN A 173 -0.10 -9.35 -16.12
C GLN A 173 -0.72 -8.61 -17.31
N GLY A 174 -1.59 -9.28 -18.07
CA GLY A 174 -2.32 -8.67 -19.17
C GLY A 174 -3.25 -7.54 -18.72
N LYS A 175 -3.92 -7.71 -17.58
CA LYS A 175 -4.84 -6.71 -17.03
C LYS A 175 -4.10 -5.51 -16.43
N GLU A 176 -3.02 -5.74 -15.71
CA GLU A 176 -2.15 -4.68 -15.18
C GLU A 176 -1.48 -3.89 -16.32
N LYS A 177 -1.03 -4.58 -17.37
CA LYS A 177 -0.51 -3.96 -18.58
C LYS A 177 -1.57 -3.14 -19.30
N ALA A 178 -2.79 -3.65 -19.45
CA ALA A 178 -3.88 -2.89 -20.09
C ALA A 178 -4.19 -1.59 -19.33
N LEU A 179 -4.15 -1.61 -18.00
CA LEU A 179 -4.30 -0.38 -17.20
C LEU A 179 -3.13 0.58 -17.41
N THR A 180 -1.90 0.06 -17.45
CA THR A 180 -0.68 0.82 -17.74
C THR A 180 -0.76 1.51 -19.11
N ASP A 181 -1.10 0.76 -20.15
CA ASP A 181 -1.20 1.25 -21.52
C ASP A 181 -2.32 2.32 -21.63
N ALA A 182 -3.45 2.11 -20.95
CA ALA A 182 -4.54 3.10 -20.88
C ALA A 182 -4.12 4.39 -20.16
N PHE A 183 -3.36 4.27 -19.07
CA PHE A 183 -2.78 5.41 -18.36
C PHE A 183 -1.80 6.18 -19.24
N ASP A 184 -0.87 5.50 -19.91
CA ASP A 184 0.13 6.13 -20.76
C ASP A 184 -0.51 6.83 -21.97
N ALA A 185 -1.49 6.20 -22.60
CA ALA A 185 -2.28 6.80 -23.67
C ALA A 185 -3.04 8.05 -23.20
N TRP A 186 -3.66 7.99 -22.02
CA TRP A 186 -4.33 9.14 -21.42
C TRP A 186 -3.35 10.27 -21.10
N TRP A 187 -2.21 9.97 -20.47
CA TRP A 187 -1.21 10.99 -20.12
C TRP A 187 -0.73 11.74 -21.36
N ASN A 188 -0.35 11.00 -22.41
CA ASN A 188 0.12 11.58 -23.66
C ASN A 188 -0.94 12.47 -24.32
N ALA A 189 -2.24 12.16 -24.15
CA ALA A 189 -3.32 12.98 -24.65
C ALA A 189 -3.59 14.24 -23.80
N GLN A 190 -3.22 14.24 -22.52
CA GLN A 190 -3.50 15.34 -21.59
C GLN A 190 -2.31 16.25 -21.28
N GLN A 191 -1.06 15.80 -21.50
CA GLN A 191 0.14 16.55 -21.12
C GLN A 191 0.18 17.97 -21.68
N SER A 192 -0.25 18.16 -22.93
CA SER A 192 -0.32 19.48 -23.57
C SER A 192 -1.22 20.49 -22.85
N ARG A 193 -2.18 20.01 -22.06
CA ARG A 193 -3.06 20.87 -21.23
C ARG A 193 -2.35 21.36 -19.98
N ILE A 194 -1.41 20.57 -19.46
CA ILE A 194 -0.53 20.95 -18.36
C ILE A 194 0.53 21.94 -18.88
N GLU A 195 1.10 21.68 -20.05
CA GLU A 195 2.03 22.59 -20.76
C GLU A 195 1.41 23.97 -21.01
N ALA A 196 0.14 24.02 -21.41
CA ALA A 196 -0.58 25.27 -21.65
C ALA A 196 -1.05 26.00 -20.37
N LEU A 197 -0.79 25.47 -19.17
CA LEU A 197 -1.26 26.06 -17.91
C LEU A 197 -0.71 27.48 -17.63
N PRO A 198 0.58 27.81 -17.90
CA PRO A 198 1.11 29.16 -17.71
C PRO A 198 0.37 30.23 -18.54
N GLU A 199 -0.09 29.85 -19.74
CA GLU A 199 -0.83 30.72 -20.65
C GLU A 199 -2.31 30.83 -20.26
N THR A 200 -2.96 29.70 -20.04
CA THR A 200 -4.41 29.63 -19.79
C THR A 200 -4.81 30.13 -18.40
N LYS A 201 -3.94 29.93 -17.40
CA LYS A 201 -4.19 30.25 -15.98
C LYS A 201 -5.47 29.61 -15.42
N ALA A 202 -5.95 28.54 -16.05
CA ALA A 202 -7.25 27.93 -15.80
C ALA A 202 -7.15 26.67 -14.92
N LEU A 203 -6.50 26.77 -13.76
CA LEU A 203 -6.17 25.63 -12.89
C LEU A 203 -7.39 24.76 -12.51
N MET A 204 -8.53 25.38 -12.19
CA MET A 204 -9.74 24.62 -11.81
C MET A 204 -10.43 23.96 -13.00
N ALA A 205 -10.32 24.55 -14.20
CA ALA A 205 -10.81 23.93 -15.43
C ALA A 205 -9.95 22.70 -15.77
N LEU A 206 -8.62 22.84 -15.69
CA LEU A 206 -7.68 21.73 -15.84
C LEU A 206 -8.01 20.61 -14.85
N ARG A 207 -8.26 20.93 -13.57
CA ARG A 207 -8.67 19.94 -12.56
C ARG A 207 -9.89 19.13 -13.00
N ALA A 208 -10.97 19.82 -13.35
CA ALA A 208 -12.23 19.17 -13.71
C ALA A 208 -12.06 18.27 -14.93
N GLU A 209 -11.28 18.74 -15.90
CA GLU A 209 -11.00 18.03 -17.13
C GLU A 209 -10.12 16.79 -16.94
N LEU A 210 -9.05 16.89 -16.14
CA LEU A 210 -8.22 15.73 -15.80
C LEU A 210 -9.02 14.68 -15.04
N LEU A 211 -9.80 15.06 -14.03
CA LEU A 211 -10.66 14.14 -13.28
C LEU A 211 -11.65 13.39 -14.20
N ALA A 212 -12.37 14.13 -15.05
CA ALA A 212 -13.37 13.54 -15.92
C ALA A 212 -12.75 12.62 -16.98
N SER A 213 -11.69 13.09 -17.66
CA SER A 213 -11.02 12.32 -18.72
C SER A 213 -10.30 11.09 -18.18
N PHE A 214 -9.72 11.16 -16.98
CA PHE A 214 -9.04 10.03 -16.33
C PHE A 214 -10.00 8.90 -16.00
N GLY A 215 -11.16 9.22 -15.43
CA GLY A 215 -12.23 8.25 -15.17
C GLY A 215 -12.72 7.57 -16.46
N ASN A 216 -12.95 8.36 -17.52
CA ASN A 216 -13.40 7.83 -18.81
C ASN A 216 -12.36 6.91 -19.48
N ALA A 217 -11.08 7.13 -19.25
CA ALA A 217 -10.01 6.33 -19.84
C ALA A 217 -9.76 5.03 -19.07
N LEU A 218 -9.74 5.07 -17.73
CA LEU A 218 -9.27 3.94 -16.91
C LEU A 218 -10.40 3.03 -16.39
N VAL A 219 -11.60 3.56 -16.11
CA VAL A 219 -12.73 2.75 -15.61
C VAL A 219 -13.12 1.62 -16.58
N PRO A 220 -13.12 1.81 -17.92
CA PRO A 220 -13.43 0.73 -18.87
C PRO A 220 -12.46 -0.44 -18.83
N VAL A 221 -11.24 -0.27 -18.30
CA VAL A 221 -10.29 -1.39 -18.12
C VAL A 221 -10.87 -2.40 -17.13
N GLY A 222 -11.61 -1.94 -16.10
CA GLY A 222 -12.30 -2.80 -15.15
C GLY A 222 -11.41 -3.48 -14.10
N LEU A 223 -10.13 -3.08 -13.98
CA LEU A 223 -9.24 -3.53 -12.90
C LEU A 223 -9.52 -2.80 -11.58
N LEU A 224 -9.80 -1.49 -11.67
CA LEU A 224 -10.13 -0.64 -10.54
C LEU A 224 -11.54 -0.10 -10.71
N ASP A 225 -12.27 0.08 -9.62
CA ASP A 225 -13.59 0.69 -9.66
C ASP A 225 -13.51 2.23 -9.86
N ARG A 226 -14.67 2.84 -10.11
CA ARG A 226 -14.75 4.30 -10.37
C ARG A 226 -14.22 5.16 -9.22
N PHE A 227 -14.34 4.71 -7.99
CA PHE A 227 -13.92 5.46 -6.80
C PHE A 227 -12.40 5.35 -6.62
N GLN A 228 -11.83 4.17 -6.85
CA GLN A 228 -10.39 3.95 -6.85
C GLN A 228 -9.69 4.76 -7.96
N VAL A 229 -10.28 4.82 -9.16
CA VAL A 229 -9.75 5.64 -10.27
C VAL A 229 -9.87 7.13 -9.97
N ALA A 230 -11.05 7.62 -9.59
CA ALA A 230 -11.23 9.03 -9.22
C ALA A 230 -10.33 9.45 -8.06
N GLY A 231 -10.13 8.53 -7.12
CA GLY A 231 -9.31 8.75 -5.96
C GLY A 231 -7.83 8.85 -6.22
N ALA A 232 -7.29 8.04 -7.14
CA ALA A 232 -5.89 8.14 -7.55
C ALA A 232 -5.54 9.55 -8.08
N VAL A 233 -6.37 10.08 -9.00
CA VAL A 233 -6.15 11.43 -9.55
C VAL A 233 -6.46 12.53 -8.53
N ALA A 234 -7.42 12.34 -7.63
CA ALA A 234 -7.74 13.31 -6.59
C ALA A 234 -6.62 13.42 -5.52
N THR A 235 -6.05 12.29 -5.11
CA THR A 235 -4.89 12.24 -4.20
C THR A 235 -3.69 12.91 -4.87
N TRP A 236 -3.35 12.50 -6.09
CA TRP A 236 -2.28 13.13 -6.87
C TRP A 236 -2.48 14.65 -6.99
N TRP A 237 -3.70 15.10 -7.34
CA TRP A 237 -4.01 16.53 -7.43
C TRP A 237 -3.74 17.27 -6.13
N GLY A 238 -4.09 16.67 -4.98
CA GLY A 238 -3.82 17.24 -3.66
C GLY A 238 -2.33 17.42 -3.38
N GLU A 239 -1.50 16.51 -3.86
CA GLU A 239 -0.04 16.57 -3.73
C GLU A 239 0.59 17.62 -4.66
N VAL A 240 0.12 17.71 -5.90
CA VAL A 240 0.77 18.54 -6.93
C VAL A 240 0.14 19.92 -7.13
N VAL A 241 -0.94 20.27 -6.41
CA VAL A 241 -1.64 21.55 -6.62
C VAL A 241 -0.73 22.77 -6.43
N PHE A 242 0.26 22.69 -5.54
CA PHE A 242 1.23 23.77 -5.34
C PHE A 242 2.27 23.81 -6.46
N ASP A 243 2.70 22.64 -6.95
CA ASP A 243 3.57 22.54 -8.13
C ASP A 243 2.86 23.15 -9.36
N LEU A 244 1.57 22.84 -9.58
CA LEU A 244 0.77 23.42 -10.67
C LEU A 244 0.52 24.92 -10.51
N LYS A 245 0.44 25.44 -9.28
CA LYS A 245 0.38 26.88 -9.02
C LYS A 245 1.71 27.56 -9.33
N ALA A 246 2.83 26.93 -8.99
CA ALA A 246 4.16 27.41 -9.34
C ALA A 246 4.34 27.41 -10.86
N LEU A 247 3.91 26.35 -11.55
CA LEU A 247 3.90 26.26 -13.02
C LEU A 247 3.12 27.41 -13.64
N MET A 248 1.91 27.68 -13.13
CA MET A 248 1.07 28.78 -13.62
C MET A 248 1.71 30.16 -13.41
N ALA A 249 2.53 30.34 -12.37
CA ALA A 249 3.12 31.62 -12.00
C ALA A 249 4.47 31.89 -12.67
N GLY A 250 5.33 30.87 -12.75
CA GLY A 250 6.74 30.99 -13.16
C GLY A 250 7.17 29.99 -14.22
N GLY A 251 6.24 29.29 -14.87
CA GLY A 251 6.56 28.25 -15.85
C GLY A 251 7.27 27.04 -15.22
N PHE A 252 7.83 26.18 -16.07
CA PHE A 252 8.49 24.96 -15.64
C PHE A 252 9.76 25.23 -14.81
N GLU A 253 10.54 26.24 -15.18
CA GLU A 253 11.72 26.68 -14.43
C GLU A 253 11.36 27.07 -12.99
N GLY A 254 10.27 27.82 -12.81
CA GLY A 254 9.80 28.22 -11.48
C GLY A 254 9.36 27.04 -10.59
N VAL A 255 8.91 25.93 -11.17
CA VAL A 255 8.62 24.70 -10.40
C VAL A 255 9.91 24.06 -9.92
N VAL A 256 10.91 23.95 -10.80
CA VAL A 256 12.23 23.39 -10.46
C VAL A 256 12.90 24.22 -9.37
N GLU A 257 12.89 25.55 -9.51
CA GLU A 257 13.37 26.48 -8.47
C GLU A 257 12.66 26.29 -7.13
N GLY A 258 11.33 26.17 -7.16
CA GLY A 258 10.51 25.93 -5.96
C GLY A 258 10.86 24.62 -5.26
N TRP A 259 11.13 23.55 -6.03
CA TRP A 259 11.58 22.28 -5.47
C TRP A 259 12.99 22.38 -4.88
N VAL A 260 13.95 23.00 -5.56
CA VAL A 260 15.31 23.19 -5.01
C VAL A 260 15.27 23.98 -3.71
N THR A 261 14.50 25.09 -3.69
CA THR A 261 14.32 25.90 -2.48
C THR A 261 13.77 25.06 -1.32
N THR A 262 12.74 24.24 -1.59
CA THR A 262 12.14 23.36 -0.58
C THR A 262 13.15 22.34 -0.04
N ILE A 263 13.98 21.76 -0.91
CA ILE A 263 15.01 20.79 -0.52
C ILE A 263 16.09 21.44 0.35
N LEU A 264 16.58 22.61 -0.04
CA LEU A 264 17.63 23.33 0.68
C LEU A 264 17.15 23.80 2.06
N THR A 265 15.94 24.36 2.15
CA THR A 265 15.35 24.74 3.45
C THR A 265 15.17 23.52 4.37
N ALA A 266 14.74 22.38 3.84
CA ALA A 266 14.60 21.16 4.64
C ALA A 266 15.95 20.62 5.16
N LEU A 267 17.04 20.87 4.43
CA LEU A 267 18.40 20.51 4.84
C LEU A 267 18.91 21.42 5.97
N GLU A 268 18.63 22.72 5.90
CA GLU A 268 18.98 23.70 6.94
C GLU A 268 18.24 23.42 8.25
N ASP A 269 16.97 23.03 8.18
CA ASP A 269 16.11 22.70 9.32
C ASP A 269 16.42 21.32 9.96
N GLY A 270 17.48 20.63 9.52
CA GLY A 270 17.92 19.37 10.11
C GLY A 270 17.05 18.15 9.75
N GLY A 271 16.31 18.19 8.64
CA GLY A 271 15.64 16.99 8.08
C GLY A 271 14.34 16.57 8.77
N ALA A 272 13.60 17.49 9.38
CA ALA A 272 12.37 17.19 10.12
C ALA A 272 11.23 16.55 9.30
N LYS A 273 11.30 16.57 7.95
CA LYS A 273 10.32 15.95 7.04
C LYS A 273 11.00 15.19 5.90
N GLY A 274 11.55 14.02 6.22
CA GLY A 274 12.19 13.14 5.23
C GLY A 274 13.61 13.57 4.87
N THR A 275 14.36 12.65 4.30
CA THR A 275 15.73 12.86 3.84
C THR A 275 15.70 13.72 2.56
N PRO A 276 16.33 14.90 2.52
CA PRO A 276 16.37 15.75 1.31
C PRO A 276 16.86 15.02 0.05
N LEU A 277 17.68 13.98 0.23
CA LEU A 277 18.19 13.09 -0.82
C LEU A 277 17.10 12.24 -1.50
N ASP A 278 15.99 12.00 -0.81
CA ASP A 278 14.89 11.18 -1.33
C ASP A 278 13.94 11.95 -2.25
N HIS A 279 14.11 13.27 -2.36
CA HIS A 279 13.23 14.11 -3.14
C HIS A 279 13.24 13.70 -4.63
N LYS A 280 12.04 13.69 -5.23
CA LYS A 280 11.79 13.28 -6.63
C LYS A 280 12.70 13.97 -7.65
N LEU A 281 12.96 15.26 -7.43
CA LEU A 281 13.89 16.06 -8.24
C LEU A 281 15.34 15.56 -8.15
N VAL A 282 15.82 15.26 -6.94
CA VAL A 282 17.21 14.84 -6.69
C VAL A 282 17.50 13.50 -7.37
N LYS A 283 16.55 12.57 -7.33
CA LYS A 283 16.65 11.27 -8.02
C LYS A 283 16.81 11.38 -9.53
N ARG A 284 16.32 12.47 -10.13
CA ARG A 284 16.40 12.72 -11.57
C ARG A 284 17.63 13.56 -11.95
N LEU A 285 17.96 14.59 -11.17
CA LEU A 285 19.10 15.47 -11.46
C LEU A 285 20.46 14.89 -11.04
N LEU A 286 20.49 14.10 -9.96
CA LEU A 286 21.74 13.65 -9.33
C LEU A 286 21.84 12.12 -9.17
N PRO A 287 21.49 11.29 -10.20
CA PRO A 287 21.47 9.84 -10.05
C PRO A 287 22.86 9.25 -9.73
N GLU A 288 23.91 9.73 -10.40
CA GLU A 288 25.29 9.27 -10.15
C GLU A 288 25.76 9.61 -8.75
N TYR A 289 25.45 10.83 -8.29
CA TYR A 289 25.84 11.31 -6.98
C TYR A 289 25.12 10.57 -5.85
N LEU A 290 23.83 10.24 -6.03
CA LEU A 290 23.12 9.35 -5.12
C LEU A 290 23.75 7.95 -5.10
N GLY A 291 24.22 7.45 -6.25
CA GLY A 291 24.99 6.21 -6.33
C GLY A 291 26.30 6.27 -5.54
N GLU A 292 27.01 7.39 -5.57
CA GLU A 292 28.22 7.60 -4.75
C GLU A 292 27.93 7.62 -3.25
N ILE A 293 26.83 8.27 -2.84
CA ILE A 293 26.36 8.26 -1.44
C ILE A 293 26.01 6.85 -1.03
N GLY A 294 25.14 6.16 -1.77
CA GLY A 294 24.71 4.80 -1.46
C GLY A 294 25.88 3.81 -1.42
N GLY A 295 26.86 3.94 -2.32
CA GLY A 295 28.07 3.14 -2.29
C GLY A 295 28.97 3.42 -1.07
N ALA A 296 29.03 4.67 -0.60
CA ALA A 296 29.73 5.02 0.63
C ALA A 296 28.99 4.51 1.88
N GLU A 297 27.66 4.64 1.93
CA GLU A 297 26.81 4.09 2.99
C GLU A 297 26.93 2.57 3.08
N GLY A 298 26.83 1.86 1.95
CA GLY A 298 26.98 0.41 1.88
C GLY A 298 28.33 -0.06 2.45
N LYS A 299 29.43 0.61 2.08
CA LYS A 299 30.75 0.32 2.64
C LYS A 299 30.84 0.58 4.15
N VAL A 300 30.19 1.64 4.65
CA VAL A 300 30.15 1.90 6.09
C VAL A 300 29.41 0.78 6.82
N VAL A 301 28.26 0.34 6.30
CA VAL A 301 27.46 -0.75 6.89
C VAL A 301 28.22 -2.07 6.87
N GLU A 302 28.82 -2.42 5.73
CA GLU A 302 29.61 -3.64 5.56
C GLU A 302 30.80 -3.68 6.54
N LEU A 303 31.63 -2.64 6.54
CA LEU A 303 32.82 -2.57 7.39
C LEU A 303 32.48 -2.52 8.89
N ASP A 304 31.39 -1.84 9.28
CA ASP A 304 30.91 -1.81 10.67
C ASP A 304 30.35 -3.19 11.09
N GLY A 305 29.69 -3.91 10.18
CA GLY A 305 29.21 -5.27 10.39
C GLY A 305 30.35 -6.28 10.58
N ILE A 306 31.35 -6.26 9.70
CA ILE A 306 32.55 -7.11 9.80
C ILE A 306 33.28 -6.83 11.13
N LEU A 307 33.47 -5.56 11.48
CA LEU A 307 34.14 -5.20 12.73
C LEU A 307 33.37 -5.66 13.99
N LYS A 308 32.03 -5.60 13.97
CA LYS A 308 31.21 -6.12 15.07
C LYS A 308 31.30 -7.63 15.21
N ALA A 309 31.22 -8.37 14.10
CA ALA A 309 31.36 -9.83 14.10
C ALA A 309 32.73 -10.27 14.62
N ALA A 310 33.80 -9.62 14.17
CA ALA A 310 35.18 -9.87 14.59
C ALA A 310 35.44 -9.60 16.08
N THR A 311 34.69 -8.67 16.68
CA THR A 311 34.80 -8.36 18.12
C THR A 311 33.86 -9.20 19.00
N ALA A 312 32.81 -9.80 18.42
CA ALA A 312 31.86 -10.63 19.14
C ALA A 312 32.37 -12.08 19.32
N SER A 313 33.19 -12.57 18.37
CA SER A 313 33.87 -13.88 18.46
C SER A 313 35.02 -13.93 19.48
N GLY A 314 35.27 -12.84 20.23
CA GLY A 314 36.37 -12.74 21.19
C GLY A 314 35.96 -12.82 22.67
N ASP A 315 34.67 -12.96 22.99
CA ASP A 315 34.16 -12.81 24.36
C ASP A 315 33.26 -13.96 24.87
N ASP A 316 33.15 -15.08 24.12
CA ASP A 316 32.30 -16.24 24.50
C ASP A 316 33.04 -17.60 24.43
N ASP A 317 34.29 -17.66 24.90
CA ASP A 317 35.02 -18.93 25.08
C ASP A 317 35.73 -19.00 26.44
N GLU A 318 34.93 -19.05 27.52
CA GLU A 318 35.43 -19.50 28.83
C GLU A 318 34.93 -20.88 29.27
N ASP A 319 34.13 -21.63 28.48
CA ASP A 319 33.75 -23.00 28.87
C ASP A 319 33.35 -23.91 27.68
N ALA A 320 34.32 -24.57 27.03
CA ALA A 320 34.07 -25.84 26.33
C ALA A 320 35.35 -26.65 26.07
N GLU A 321 35.49 -27.78 26.76
CA GLU A 321 36.40 -28.85 26.35
C GLU A 321 35.94 -29.50 25.04
N GLY A 322 36.85 -29.56 24.04
CA GLY A 322 36.99 -30.66 23.10
C GLY A 322 36.07 -30.69 21.87
N GLY A 323 36.66 -30.42 20.70
CA GLY A 323 36.09 -30.81 19.41
C GLY A 323 36.84 -30.22 18.21
N ASP A 324 37.58 -31.06 17.48
CA ASP A 324 38.10 -30.78 16.13
C ASP A 324 36.97 -30.33 15.19
N GLY A 325 37.10 -29.18 14.53
CA GLY A 325 36.23 -28.80 13.41
C GLY A 325 36.22 -27.32 13.05
N ASP A 326 37.05 -26.97 12.06
CA ASP A 326 37.18 -25.71 11.32
C ASP A 326 37.66 -24.46 12.08
N ASP A 327 38.85 -24.00 11.68
CA ASP A 327 39.41 -22.68 11.96
C ASP A 327 38.40 -21.59 11.50
N ASP A 328 37.61 -21.06 12.42
CA ASP A 328 37.11 -19.69 12.27
C ASP A 328 38.35 -18.79 12.30
N GLU A 329 38.83 -18.37 11.13
CA GLU A 329 39.93 -17.41 10.96
C GLU A 329 39.57 -16.11 11.69
N ALA A 330 39.92 -16.05 12.99
CA ALA A 330 39.83 -14.84 13.76
C ALA A 330 40.72 -13.77 13.10
N LEU A 331 40.08 -12.69 12.62
CA LEU A 331 40.76 -11.58 11.97
C LEU A 331 41.92 -11.08 12.85
N SER A 332 43.12 -11.02 12.27
CA SER A 332 44.31 -10.56 12.95
C SER A 332 44.17 -9.10 13.41
N GLU A 333 44.91 -8.72 14.45
CA GLU A 333 44.94 -7.34 14.95
C GLU A 333 45.30 -6.32 13.83
N ALA A 334 46.11 -6.76 12.86
CA ALA A 334 46.46 -5.99 11.67
C ALA A 334 45.26 -5.78 10.72
N GLU A 335 44.46 -6.82 10.49
CA GLU A 335 43.24 -6.76 9.67
C GLU A 335 42.16 -5.91 10.33
N VAL A 336 41.94 -6.07 11.64
CA VAL A 336 41.01 -5.21 12.40
C VAL A 336 41.42 -3.74 12.32
N LYS A 337 42.72 -3.44 12.42
CA LYS A 337 43.24 -2.08 12.29
C LYS A 337 43.09 -1.53 10.87
N ALA A 338 43.28 -2.35 9.85
CA ALA A 338 43.06 -1.99 8.45
C ALA A 338 41.58 -1.68 8.20
N LEU A 339 40.66 -2.55 8.63
CA LEU A 339 39.21 -2.37 8.52
C LEU A 339 38.73 -1.11 9.24
N LYS A 340 39.24 -0.82 10.46
CA LYS A 340 38.94 0.44 11.17
C LYS A 340 39.39 1.68 10.39
N LYS A 341 40.56 1.60 9.72
CA LYS A 341 41.06 2.69 8.88
C LYS A 341 40.15 2.89 7.66
N GLU A 342 39.75 1.81 7.00
CA GLU A 342 38.83 1.86 5.85
C GLU A 342 37.45 2.38 6.24
N LEU A 343 36.91 1.96 7.41
CA LEU A 343 35.66 2.47 7.95
C LEU A 343 35.74 3.97 8.22
N SER A 344 36.85 4.46 8.77
CA SER A 344 37.05 5.89 9.01
C SER A 344 37.11 6.69 7.69
N ALA A 345 37.71 6.11 6.65
CA ALA A 345 37.79 6.71 5.32
C ALA A 345 36.41 6.74 4.64
N ALA A 346 35.63 5.66 4.72
CA ALA A 346 34.27 5.58 4.21
C ALA A 346 33.33 6.58 4.92
N LYS A 347 33.39 6.67 6.26
CA LYS A 347 32.64 7.66 7.05
C LYS A 347 33.03 9.10 6.68
N SER A 348 34.32 9.36 6.46
CA SER A 348 34.80 10.68 6.02
C SER A 348 34.29 11.02 4.62
N LYS A 349 34.37 10.08 3.67
CA LYS A 349 33.82 10.25 2.31
C LYS A 349 32.33 10.56 2.35
N LEU A 350 31.55 9.78 3.11
CA LEU A 350 30.12 9.98 3.26
C LEU A 350 29.80 11.38 3.81
N LYS A 351 30.52 11.82 4.85
CA LYS A 351 30.36 13.16 5.42
C LYS A 351 30.68 14.27 4.40
N THR A 352 31.73 14.11 3.60
CA THR A 352 32.08 15.06 2.55
C THR A 352 31.01 15.12 1.46
N LEU A 353 30.48 13.96 1.05
CA LEU A 353 29.36 13.91 0.11
C LEU A 353 28.16 14.67 0.70
N HIS A 354 27.63 14.30 1.87
CA HIS A 354 26.50 15.04 2.45
C HIS A 354 26.71 16.55 2.58
N LYS A 355 27.94 16.99 2.89
CA LYS A 355 28.26 18.43 2.98
C LYS A 355 28.21 19.12 1.61
N GLY A 356 28.65 18.45 0.54
CA GLY A 356 28.65 18.98 -0.82
C GLY A 356 27.32 18.85 -1.57
N PHE A 357 26.28 18.31 -0.93
CA PHE A 357 25.00 18.05 -1.59
C PHE A 357 24.32 19.34 -2.09
N SER A 358 24.28 20.40 -1.27
CA SER A 358 23.67 21.68 -1.66
C SER A 358 24.35 22.27 -2.89
N ASP A 359 25.69 22.39 -2.86
CA ASP A 359 26.47 22.92 -3.97
C ASP A 359 26.24 22.11 -5.26
N ARG A 360 26.14 20.78 -5.13
CA ARG A 360 25.92 19.89 -6.27
C ARG A 360 24.50 20.03 -6.84
N LEU A 361 23.50 20.23 -5.98
CA LEU A 361 22.11 20.44 -6.39
C LEU A 361 21.93 21.78 -7.11
N GLU A 362 22.50 22.86 -6.56
CA GLU A 362 22.47 24.18 -7.19
C GLU A 362 23.20 24.19 -8.54
N ALA A 363 24.37 23.53 -8.63
CA ALA A 363 25.09 23.38 -9.89
C ALA A 363 24.27 22.60 -10.93
N ALA A 364 23.63 21.50 -10.52
CA ALA A 364 22.78 20.73 -11.43
C ALA A 364 21.55 21.52 -11.88
N GLN A 365 20.92 22.28 -10.98
CA GLN A 365 19.80 23.15 -11.33
C GLN A 365 20.22 24.22 -12.36
N ALA A 366 21.38 24.84 -12.20
CA ALA A 366 21.87 25.88 -13.10
C ALA A 366 22.15 25.37 -14.53
N GLU A 367 22.36 24.06 -14.69
CA GLU A 367 22.53 23.41 -15.98
C GLU A 367 21.20 23.05 -16.65
N VAL A 368 20.07 23.11 -15.93
CA VAL A 368 18.74 22.79 -16.47
C VAL A 368 18.24 23.93 -17.36
N ASP A 369 18.09 23.64 -18.66
CA ASP A 369 17.42 24.54 -19.59
C ASP A 369 15.88 24.40 -19.57
N ALA A 370 15.18 25.24 -20.34
CA ALA A 370 13.73 25.27 -20.37
C ALA A 370 13.10 23.93 -20.86
N GLU A 371 13.71 23.26 -21.84
CA GLU A 371 13.22 21.99 -22.40
C GLU A 371 13.42 20.84 -21.40
N GLN A 372 14.56 20.86 -20.72
CA GLN A 372 14.87 19.94 -19.63
C GLN A 372 13.95 20.17 -18.42
N ALA A 373 13.67 21.42 -18.06
CA ALA A 373 12.75 21.76 -16.97
C ALA A 373 11.33 21.24 -17.26
N GLU A 374 10.84 21.45 -18.48
CA GLU A 374 9.54 20.93 -18.93
C GLU A 374 9.47 19.40 -18.82
N THR A 375 10.44 18.72 -19.44
CA THR A 375 10.52 17.26 -19.42
C THR A 375 10.57 16.72 -17.99
N LEU A 376 11.40 17.33 -17.14
CA LEU A 376 11.60 16.93 -15.76
C LEU A 376 10.33 17.06 -14.92
N VAL A 377 9.64 18.19 -15.03
CA VAL A 377 8.40 18.43 -14.28
C VAL A 377 7.30 17.48 -14.75
N LEU A 378 7.08 17.36 -16.06
CA LEU A 378 6.04 16.47 -16.61
C LEU A 378 6.30 15.01 -16.25
N ASP A 379 7.55 14.54 -16.35
CA ASP A 379 7.93 13.18 -15.95
C ASP A 379 7.68 12.90 -14.47
N ILE A 380 7.99 13.88 -13.61
CA ILE A 380 7.77 13.76 -12.18
C ILE A 380 6.26 13.72 -11.88
N LEU A 381 5.48 14.61 -12.48
CA LEU A 381 4.02 14.62 -12.32
C LEU A 381 3.39 13.31 -12.82
N LYS A 382 3.85 12.79 -13.96
CA LYS A 382 3.43 11.49 -14.52
C LYS A 382 3.75 10.35 -13.55
N ALA A 383 4.99 10.29 -13.05
CA ALA A 383 5.45 9.26 -12.15
C ALA A 383 4.70 9.28 -10.80
N ASP A 384 4.39 10.47 -10.28
CA ASP A 384 3.60 10.63 -9.06
C ASP A 384 2.18 10.08 -9.22
N LEU A 385 1.49 10.41 -10.32
CA LEU A 385 0.15 9.86 -10.58
C LEU A 385 0.18 8.35 -10.85
N ARG A 386 1.21 7.89 -11.58
CA ARG A 386 1.41 6.47 -11.84
C ARG A 386 1.59 5.68 -10.56
N ARG A 387 2.36 6.21 -9.59
CA ARG A 387 2.55 5.62 -8.27
C ARG A 387 1.22 5.45 -7.52
N GLU A 388 0.32 6.43 -7.61
CA GLU A 388 -1.00 6.36 -6.98
C GLU A 388 -1.88 5.25 -7.59
N LEU A 389 -1.80 5.04 -8.90
CA LEU A 389 -2.45 3.90 -9.54
C LEU A 389 -1.82 2.58 -9.13
N ASP A 390 -0.50 2.45 -9.27
CA ASP A 390 0.23 1.21 -8.99
C ASP A 390 0.00 0.74 -7.55
N ARG A 391 -0.08 1.67 -6.58
CA ARG A 391 -0.42 1.34 -5.20
C ARG A 391 -1.77 0.63 -5.08
N ARG A 392 -2.79 1.09 -5.80
CA ARG A 392 -4.13 0.49 -5.81
C ARG A 392 -4.14 -0.84 -6.55
N VAL A 393 -3.39 -0.97 -7.65
CA VAL A 393 -3.17 -2.23 -8.35
C VAL A 393 -2.55 -3.28 -7.44
N VAL A 394 -1.47 -2.92 -6.73
CA VAL A 394 -0.78 -3.80 -5.77
C VAL A 394 -1.72 -4.24 -4.66
N ALA A 395 -2.52 -3.34 -4.10
CA ALA A 395 -3.51 -3.67 -3.08
C ALA A 395 -4.58 -4.65 -3.61
N HIS A 396 -5.06 -4.44 -4.84
CA HIS A 396 -6.03 -5.34 -5.48
C HIS A 396 -5.41 -6.72 -5.76
N ARG A 397 -4.16 -6.78 -6.21
CA ARG A 397 -3.42 -8.03 -6.39
C ARG A 397 -3.24 -8.79 -5.09
N GLN A 398 -2.86 -8.08 -4.02
CA GLN A 398 -2.76 -8.65 -2.68
C GLN A 398 -4.09 -9.22 -2.18
N ALA A 399 -5.23 -8.61 -2.53
CA ALA A 399 -6.54 -9.17 -2.20
C ALA A 399 -6.82 -10.49 -2.93
N VAL A 400 -6.37 -10.65 -4.18
CA VAL A 400 -6.43 -11.93 -4.92
C VAL A 400 -5.56 -12.99 -4.25
N VAL A 401 -4.31 -12.64 -3.94
CA VAL A 401 -3.36 -13.53 -3.25
C VAL A 401 -3.92 -13.98 -1.90
N ALA A 402 -4.39 -13.03 -1.08
CA ALA A 402 -4.94 -13.31 0.25
C ALA A 402 -6.18 -14.22 0.18
N ALA A 403 -7.02 -14.12 -0.85
CA ALA A 403 -8.17 -15.00 -1.02
C ALA A 403 -7.73 -16.47 -1.20
N VAL A 404 -6.72 -16.70 -2.04
CA VAL A 404 -6.19 -18.04 -2.32
C VAL A 404 -5.40 -18.59 -1.13
N GLU A 405 -4.50 -17.78 -0.54
CA GLU A 405 -3.74 -18.16 0.66
C GLU A 405 -4.67 -18.46 1.84
N GLY A 406 -5.80 -17.73 1.94
CA GLY A 406 -6.85 -18.03 2.91
C GLY A 406 -7.42 -19.44 2.73
N TRP A 407 -7.76 -19.84 1.51
CA TRP A 407 -8.20 -21.23 1.26
C TRP A 407 -7.12 -22.26 1.50
N TRP A 408 -5.87 -21.94 1.19
CA TRP A 408 -4.73 -22.83 1.45
C TRP A 408 -4.58 -23.06 2.95
N SER A 409 -4.53 -21.99 3.73
CA SER A 409 -4.45 -22.04 5.18
C SER A 409 -5.63 -22.80 5.81
N LYS A 410 -6.84 -22.63 5.27
CA LYS A 410 -8.05 -23.29 5.80
C LYS A 410 -8.13 -24.78 5.44
N TYR A 411 -7.81 -25.16 4.20
CA TYR A 411 -8.24 -26.45 3.65
C TYR A 411 -7.11 -27.35 3.14
N ARG A 412 -5.86 -26.87 3.12
CA ARG A 412 -4.73 -27.70 2.66
C ARG A 412 -4.31 -28.73 3.68
N VAL A 413 -4.21 -28.33 4.95
CA VAL A 413 -3.90 -29.21 6.08
C VAL A 413 -5.22 -29.64 6.70
N THR A 414 -5.51 -30.93 6.63
CA THR A 414 -6.79 -31.48 7.06
C THR A 414 -6.69 -32.05 8.47
N LEU A 415 -7.81 -32.12 9.20
CA LEU A 415 -7.82 -32.79 10.51
C LEU A 415 -7.30 -34.23 10.42
N ARG A 416 -7.66 -34.96 9.36
CA ARG A 416 -7.17 -36.33 9.14
C ARG A 416 -5.66 -36.41 8.94
N ALA A 417 -5.07 -35.45 8.23
CA ALA A 417 -3.62 -35.37 8.07
C ALA A 417 -2.95 -35.13 9.43
N ILE A 418 -3.48 -34.19 10.22
CA ILE A 418 -2.99 -33.90 11.57
C ILE A 418 -3.11 -35.12 12.49
N GLU A 419 -4.25 -35.84 12.45
CA GLU A 419 -4.45 -37.06 13.22
C GLU A 419 -3.45 -38.15 12.82
N SER A 420 -3.23 -38.34 11.52
CA SER A 420 -2.24 -39.29 11.01
C SER A 420 -0.81 -38.93 11.40
N GLU A 421 -0.45 -37.64 11.35
CA GLU A 421 0.86 -37.16 11.79
C GLU A 421 1.06 -37.32 13.29
N ARG A 422 0.03 -37.01 14.09
CA ARG A 422 0.02 -37.25 15.54
C ARG A 422 0.22 -38.73 15.84
N ASP A 423 -0.50 -39.62 15.16
CA ASP A 423 -0.41 -41.05 15.39
C ASP A 423 0.98 -41.58 14.99
N ALA A 424 1.55 -41.12 13.86
CA ALA A 424 2.91 -41.45 13.46
C ALA A 424 3.99 -40.87 14.39
N ALA A 425 3.75 -39.71 15.00
CA ALA A 425 4.64 -39.12 16.00
C ALA A 425 4.56 -39.88 17.33
N LYS A 426 3.34 -40.31 17.72
CA LYS A 426 3.12 -41.17 18.88
C LYS A 426 3.82 -42.50 18.72
N ASP A 427 3.69 -43.16 17.57
CA ASP A 427 4.36 -44.45 17.30
C ASP A 427 5.89 -44.32 17.39
N ARG A 428 6.45 -43.19 16.93
CA ARG A 428 7.88 -42.89 17.07
C ARG A 428 8.31 -42.68 18.52
N LEU A 429 7.52 -41.94 19.31
CA LEU A 429 7.78 -41.74 20.74
C LEU A 429 7.69 -43.07 21.50
N ASP A 430 6.67 -43.89 21.24
CA ASP A 430 6.49 -45.21 21.82
C ASP A 430 7.68 -46.13 21.46
N GLY A 431 8.24 -45.99 20.25
CA GLY A 431 9.50 -46.61 19.83
C GLY A 431 10.69 -46.20 20.70
N PHE A 432 10.93 -44.89 20.86
CA PHE A 432 12.03 -44.39 21.71
C PHE A 432 11.88 -44.80 23.17
N LEU A 433 10.66 -44.78 23.72
CA LEU A 433 10.40 -45.19 25.11
C LEU A 433 10.67 -46.68 25.34
N LYS A 434 10.42 -47.54 24.34
CA LYS A 434 10.79 -48.96 24.39
C LYS A 434 12.30 -49.16 24.35
N GLU A 435 13.01 -48.45 23.46
CA GLU A 435 14.48 -48.52 23.38
C GLU A 435 15.16 -48.09 24.68
N LEU A 436 14.62 -47.07 25.34
CA LEU A 436 15.10 -46.56 26.62
C LEU A 436 14.62 -47.37 27.84
N GLY A 437 13.80 -48.40 27.65
CA GLY A 437 13.33 -49.30 28.72
C GLY A 437 12.25 -48.72 29.64
N TYR A 438 11.59 -47.63 29.25
CA TYR A 438 10.52 -46.99 30.03
C TYR A 438 9.14 -47.63 29.82
N VAL A 439 8.95 -48.40 28.74
CA VAL A 439 7.70 -49.11 28.43
C VAL A 439 8.03 -50.54 28.01
N GLY A 440 7.45 -51.52 28.71
CA GLY A 440 7.65 -52.96 28.50
C GLY A 440 6.68 -53.58 27.49
#